data_AF-A0A143G8H0-F1
#
_entry.id   AF-A0A143G8H0-F1
#
_cell.length_a   1.000
_cell.length_b   1.000
_cell.length_c   1.000
_cell.angle_alpha   90.00
_cell.angle_beta   90.00
_cell.angle_gamma   90.00
#
_symmetry.space_group_name_H-M   'P 1'
#
loop_
_entity.id
_entity.type
_entity.pdbx_description
1 polymer ?
#
loop_
_entity_poly.entity_id
_entity_poly.type
_entity_poly.pdbx_seq_one_letter_code
_entity_poly.pdbx_strand_id
1 'polypeptide(L)'
;MTLTFDDAFEIEIVSCFYRVGRKSYVSEKYGITIAYLNSLIRKPEYSEVNIKKKTRSLKKISRYREIIQYFEISNDRLATAKKFGLKLDEFDHTLSKMRKSIFYNSENYNDVISYLNGFRQMVVDNYTKEPTRKNNELLMKLEIALGKSVKDIKFEYEID
;
A
#
# COMPACT_ATOMS: atom_id res chain seq x y z
N MET A 1 11.29 -11.85 5.54
CA MET A 1 10.47 -12.23 6.72
C MET A 1 9.01 -12.14 6.29
N THR A 2 8.30 -13.26 6.18
CA THR A 2 6.89 -13.31 5.76
C THR A 2 6.01 -12.84 6.92
N LEU A 3 5.23 -11.77 6.74
CA LEU A 3 4.29 -11.26 7.74
C LEU A 3 2.98 -12.04 7.61
N THR A 4 2.62 -12.76 8.66
CA THR A 4 1.31 -13.42 8.77
C THR A 4 0.21 -12.41 9.08
N PHE A 5 -1.06 -12.81 8.96
CA PHE A 5 -2.19 -11.98 9.41
C PHE A 5 -2.07 -11.65 10.91
N ASP A 6 -1.62 -12.62 11.70
CA ASP A 6 -1.39 -12.47 13.14
C ASP A 6 -0.27 -11.45 13.43
N ASP A 7 0.80 -11.45 12.62
CA ASP A 7 1.87 -10.43 12.75
C ASP A 7 1.36 -9.01 12.48
N ALA A 8 0.51 -8.82 11.47
CA ALA A 8 -0.02 -7.50 11.13
C ALA A 8 -0.89 -6.92 12.26
N PHE A 9 -1.73 -7.78 12.86
CA PHE A 9 -2.56 -7.42 14.00
C PHE A 9 -1.73 -7.12 15.25
N GLU A 10 -0.74 -7.96 15.57
CA GLU A 10 0.18 -7.74 16.69
C GLU A 10 0.98 -6.43 16.52
N ILE A 11 1.47 -6.13 15.30
CA ILE A 11 2.16 -4.87 14.98
C ILE A 11 1.24 -3.67 15.19
N GLU A 12 -0.04 -3.77 14.81
CA GLU A 12 -1.01 -2.69 15.01
C GLU A 12 -1.27 -2.42 16.50
N ILE A 13 -1.47 -3.47 17.29
CA ILE A 13 -1.65 -3.40 18.76
C ILE A 13 -0.46 -2.68 19.39
N VAL A 14 0.76 -3.16 19.12
CA VAL A 14 1.98 -2.61 19.74
C VAL A 14 2.25 -1.19 19.23
N SER A 15 2.00 -0.92 17.94
CA SER A 15 2.08 0.43 17.38
C SER A 15 1.07 1.39 18.03
N CYS A 16 -0.10 0.90 18.45
CA CYS A 16 -1.06 1.70 19.20
C CYS A 16 -0.57 2.01 20.61
N PHE A 17 0.01 1.03 21.30
CA PHE A 17 0.62 1.24 22.61
C PHE A 17 1.70 2.31 22.57
N TYR A 18 2.65 2.25 21.63
CA TYR A 18 3.71 3.27 21.52
C TYR A 18 3.21 4.68 21.17
N ARG A 19 2.05 4.81 20.50
CA ARG A 19 1.45 6.12 20.22
C ARG A 19 0.72 6.73 21.42
N VAL A 20 0.03 5.90 22.19
CA VAL A 20 -0.90 6.37 23.24
C VAL A 20 -0.29 6.28 24.65
N GLY A 21 0.60 5.33 24.89
CA GLY A 21 1.25 5.08 26.19
C GLY A 21 0.33 4.49 27.26
N ARG A 22 -0.94 4.17 26.96
CA ARG A 22 -1.93 3.67 27.94
C ARG A 22 -2.38 2.25 27.63
N LYS A 23 -2.06 1.30 28.52
CA LYS A 23 -2.38 -0.13 28.33
C LYS A 23 -3.88 -0.43 28.39
N SER A 24 -4.63 0.24 29.28
CA SER A 24 -6.09 0.07 29.41
C SER A 24 -6.82 0.41 28.11
N TYR A 25 -6.46 1.54 27.49
CA TYR A 25 -7.01 1.96 26.20
C TYR A 25 -6.76 0.92 25.09
N VAL A 26 -5.53 0.40 24.99
CA VAL A 26 -5.19 -0.59 23.96
C VAL A 26 -5.93 -1.91 24.22
N SER A 27 -6.02 -2.33 25.47
CA SER A 27 -6.77 -3.53 25.88
C SER A 27 -8.25 -3.44 25.46
N GLU A 28 -8.91 -2.32 25.77
CA GLU A 28 -10.31 -2.07 25.42
C GLU A 28 -10.51 -1.99 23.89
N LYS A 29 -9.67 -1.22 23.20
CA LYS A 29 -9.79 -1.00 21.75
C LYS A 29 -9.69 -2.28 20.92
N TYR A 30 -8.77 -3.18 21.27
CA TYR A 30 -8.50 -4.39 20.49
C TYR A 30 -9.09 -5.66 21.13
N GLY A 31 -9.82 -5.54 22.24
CA GLY A 31 -10.40 -6.69 22.93
C GLY A 31 -9.38 -7.70 23.45
N ILE A 32 -8.19 -7.23 23.87
CA ILE A 32 -7.08 -8.08 24.34
C ILE A 32 -6.83 -7.91 25.83
N THR A 33 -6.18 -8.88 26.47
CA THR A 33 -5.76 -8.75 27.87
C THR A 33 -4.49 -7.91 28.02
N ILE A 34 -4.32 -7.26 29.17
CA ILE A 34 -3.06 -6.56 29.50
C ILE A 34 -1.88 -7.55 29.54
N ALA A 35 -2.11 -8.79 29.97
CA ALA A 35 -1.10 -9.84 29.97
C ALA A 35 -0.60 -10.14 28.55
N TYR A 36 -1.51 -10.26 27.58
CA TYR A 36 -1.16 -10.45 26.18
C TYR A 36 -0.39 -9.25 25.61
N LEU A 37 -0.86 -8.02 25.87
CA LEU A 37 -0.11 -6.82 25.47
C LEU A 37 1.32 -6.81 26.06
N ASN A 38 1.47 -7.21 27.32
CA ASN A 38 2.77 -7.31 27.98
C ASN A 38 3.68 -8.38 27.35
N SER A 39 3.13 -9.52 26.92
CA SER A 39 3.93 -10.52 26.21
C SER A 39 4.42 -10.00 24.85
N LEU A 40 3.61 -9.20 24.15
CA LEU A 40 4.02 -8.61 22.87
C LEU A 40 5.12 -7.56 23.02
N ILE A 41 4.98 -6.59 23.93
CA ILE A 41 5.97 -5.50 24.11
C ILE A 41 7.33 -5.98 24.64
N ARG A 42 7.41 -7.20 25.19
CA ARG A 42 8.65 -7.82 25.66
C ARG A 42 9.43 -8.51 24.53
N LYS A 43 8.81 -8.78 23.39
CA LYS A 43 9.47 -9.37 22.22
C LYS A 43 10.50 -8.36 21.66
N PRO A 44 11.79 -8.71 21.52
CA PRO A 44 12.83 -7.79 21.00
C PRO A 44 12.51 -7.22 19.60
N GLU A 45 11.89 -8.03 18.75
CA GLU A 45 11.44 -7.64 17.41
C GLU A 45 10.32 -6.59 17.42
N TYR A 46 9.69 -6.35 18.58
CA TYR A 46 8.60 -5.39 18.78
C TYR A 46 9.04 -4.14 19.53
N SER A 47 10.35 -3.85 19.56
CA SER A 47 10.85 -2.55 20.00
C SER A 47 10.19 -1.40 19.22
N GLU A 48 10.13 -0.21 19.82
CA GLU A 48 9.48 0.96 19.20
C GLU A 48 10.04 1.27 17.80
N VAL A 49 11.36 1.18 17.63
CA VAL A 49 12.03 1.41 16.34
C VAL A 49 11.60 0.36 15.32
N ASN A 50 11.58 -0.92 15.70
CA ASN A 50 11.20 -2.01 14.81
C ASN A 50 9.71 -1.94 14.44
N ILE A 51 8.83 -1.64 15.39
CA ILE A 51 7.41 -1.44 15.14
C ILE A 51 7.18 -0.25 14.22
N LYS A 52 7.85 0.88 14.43
CA LYS A 52 7.77 2.01 13.49
C LYS A 52 8.19 1.61 12.08
N LYS A 53 9.27 0.82 11.92
CA LYS A 53 9.72 0.31 10.62
C LYS A 53 8.68 -0.63 10.00
N LYS A 54 8.19 -1.62 10.75
CA LYS A 54 7.18 -2.59 10.28
C LYS A 54 5.85 -1.92 9.92
N THR A 55 5.36 -0.99 10.73
CA THR A 55 4.14 -0.20 10.45
C THR A 55 4.29 0.64 9.18
N ARG A 56 5.45 1.23 8.92
CA ARG A 56 5.72 1.95 7.66
C ARG A 56 5.67 0.99 6.46
N SER A 57 6.30 -0.17 6.57
CA SER A 57 6.26 -1.20 5.53
C SER A 57 4.83 -1.69 5.26
N LEU A 58 4.04 -1.96 6.30
CA LEU A 58 2.63 -2.35 6.17
C LEU A 58 1.79 -1.28 5.49
N LYS A 59 1.95 -0.01 5.87
CA LYS A 59 1.25 1.11 5.20
C LYS A 59 1.63 1.20 3.72
N LYS A 60 2.90 1.00 3.39
CA LYS A 60 3.40 1.02 2.02
C LYS A 60 2.82 -0.15 1.21
N ILE A 61 2.78 -1.34 1.78
CA ILE A 61 2.14 -2.54 1.21
C ILE A 61 0.64 -2.31 0.97
N SER A 62 -0.08 -1.73 1.94
CA SER A 62 -1.52 -1.43 1.81
C SER A 62 -1.79 -0.51 0.63
N ARG A 63 -1.00 0.58 0.47
CA ARG A 63 -1.13 1.50 -0.67
C ARG A 63 -0.94 0.79 -2.00
N TYR A 64 0.05 -0.09 -2.09
CA TYR A 64 0.30 -0.85 -3.31
C TYR A 64 -0.80 -1.88 -3.60
N ARG A 65 -1.37 -2.52 -2.58
CA ARG A 65 -2.53 -3.42 -2.73
C ARG A 65 -3.74 -2.69 -3.29
N GLU A 66 -4.04 -1.49 -2.81
CA GLU A 66 -5.17 -0.69 -3.30
C GLU A 66 -5.02 -0.34 -4.79
N ILE A 67 -3.79 -0.04 -5.24
CA ILE A 67 -3.53 0.28 -6.65
C ILE A 67 -3.65 -0.98 -7.53
N ILE A 68 -3.10 -2.12 -7.08
CA ILE A 68 -3.28 -3.39 -7.80
C ILE A 68 -4.75 -3.76 -7.90
N GLN A 69 -5.50 -3.66 -6.80
CA GLN A 69 -6.93 -3.94 -6.80
C GLN A 69 -7.67 -3.02 -7.77
N TYR A 70 -7.28 -1.75 -7.88
CA TYR A 70 -7.84 -0.86 -8.88
C TYR A 70 -7.57 -1.39 -10.30
N PHE A 71 -6.35 -1.80 -10.64
CA PHE A 71 -6.04 -2.36 -11.96
C PHE A 71 -6.74 -3.71 -12.22
N GLU A 72 -6.88 -4.55 -11.20
CA GLU A 72 -7.59 -5.83 -11.28
C GLU A 72 -9.12 -5.64 -11.48
N ILE A 73 -9.71 -4.63 -10.84
CA ILE A 73 -11.16 -4.34 -10.86
C ILE A 73 -11.53 -3.36 -11.98
N SER A 74 -10.58 -2.58 -12.51
CA SER A 74 -10.88 -1.62 -13.59
C SER A 74 -11.39 -2.35 -14.84
N ASN A 75 -12.55 -1.90 -15.31
CA ASN A 75 -13.36 -2.51 -16.38
C ASN A 75 -12.71 -2.57 -17.77
N ASP A 76 -11.40 -2.34 -17.90
CA ASP A 76 -10.77 -2.39 -19.21
C ASP A 76 -9.31 -2.87 -19.17
N ARG A 77 -9.11 -4.08 -18.63
CA ARG A 77 -7.83 -4.82 -18.72
C ARG A 77 -7.33 -4.91 -20.16
N LEU A 78 -8.25 -5.03 -21.11
CA LEU A 78 -7.96 -5.22 -22.53
C LEU A 78 -7.54 -3.90 -23.20
N ALA A 79 -8.22 -2.79 -22.94
CA ALA A 79 -7.75 -1.47 -23.39
C ALA A 79 -6.46 -1.05 -22.68
N THR A 80 -6.28 -1.43 -21.42
CA THR A 80 -5.05 -1.18 -20.66
C THR A 80 -3.86 -1.89 -21.33
N ALA A 81 -3.94 -3.21 -21.54
CA ALA A 81 -2.89 -3.96 -22.24
C ALA A 81 -2.59 -3.39 -23.64
N LYS A 82 -3.64 -3.12 -24.43
CA LYS A 82 -3.51 -2.56 -25.79
C LYS A 82 -2.85 -1.17 -25.80
N LYS A 83 -3.16 -0.31 -24.82
CA LYS A 83 -2.62 1.06 -24.73
C LYS A 83 -1.15 1.10 -24.31
N PHE A 84 -0.66 0.08 -23.59
CA PHE A 84 0.75 -0.05 -23.24
C PHE A 84 1.60 -0.80 -24.27
N GLY A 85 1.01 -1.20 -25.40
CA GLY A 85 1.70 -2.05 -26.38
C GLY A 85 2.12 -3.40 -25.80
N LEU A 86 1.54 -3.80 -24.67
CA LEU A 86 1.78 -5.06 -24.02
C LEU A 86 0.78 -6.08 -24.53
N LYS A 87 1.23 -7.30 -24.75
CA LYS A 87 0.29 -8.41 -24.92
C LYS A 87 -0.51 -8.55 -23.63
N LEU A 88 -1.79 -8.89 -23.72
CA LEU A 88 -2.65 -9.06 -22.54
C LEU A 88 -2.01 -10.01 -21.51
N ASP A 89 -1.33 -11.05 -22.02
CA ASP A 89 -0.57 -12.01 -21.21
C ASP A 89 0.61 -11.36 -20.46
N GLU A 90 1.28 -10.36 -21.05
CA GLU A 90 2.39 -9.63 -20.42
C GLU A 90 1.88 -8.64 -19.35
N PHE A 91 0.71 -8.02 -19.58
CA PHE A 91 0.03 -7.20 -18.58
C PHE A 91 -0.41 -8.04 -17.38
N ASP A 92 -1.03 -9.19 -17.63
CA ASP A 92 -1.44 -10.13 -16.59
C ASP A 92 -0.24 -10.75 -15.86
N HIS A 93 0.86 -11.02 -16.56
CA HIS A 93 2.12 -11.46 -15.95
C HIS A 93 2.71 -10.38 -15.05
N THR A 94 2.65 -9.11 -15.46
CA THR A 94 3.16 -7.97 -14.67
C THR A 94 2.32 -7.75 -13.42
N LEU A 95 0.98 -7.77 -13.53
CA LEU A 95 0.08 -7.73 -12.36
C LEU A 95 0.31 -8.93 -11.43
N SER A 96 0.48 -10.13 -11.98
CA SER A 96 0.78 -11.35 -11.22
C SER A 96 2.13 -11.23 -10.49
N LYS A 97 3.17 -10.66 -11.12
CA LYS A 97 4.45 -10.38 -10.47
C LYS A 97 4.32 -9.36 -9.35
N MET A 98 3.63 -8.24 -9.57
CA MET A 98 3.38 -7.25 -8.51
C MET A 98 2.61 -7.86 -7.33
N ARG A 99 1.58 -8.67 -7.63
CA ARG A 99 0.83 -9.41 -6.62
C ARG A 99 1.77 -10.34 -5.85
N LYS A 100 2.62 -11.12 -6.52
CA LYS A 100 3.60 -11.97 -5.85
C LYS A 100 4.57 -11.16 -4.98
N SER A 101 5.10 -10.04 -5.46
CA SER A 101 6.02 -9.19 -4.69
C SER A 101 5.37 -8.60 -3.43
N ILE A 102 4.07 -8.30 -3.48
CA ILE A 102 3.30 -7.74 -2.36
C ILE A 102 2.80 -8.81 -1.36
N PHE A 103 2.50 -10.02 -1.85
CA PHE A 103 1.95 -11.11 -1.04
C PHE A 103 3.02 -12.05 -0.48
N TYR A 104 4.18 -12.19 -1.14
CA TYR A 104 5.28 -13.08 -0.72
C TYR A 104 6.46 -12.36 -0.04
N ASN A 105 6.30 -11.08 0.32
CA ASN A 105 7.17 -10.39 1.27
C ASN A 105 8.68 -10.43 0.96
N SER A 106 9.05 -10.36 -0.32
CA SER A 106 10.39 -9.88 -0.66
C SER A 106 10.36 -8.36 -0.61
N GLU A 107 11.35 -7.75 0.03
CA GLU A 107 11.54 -6.30 0.08
C GLU A 107 11.88 -5.69 -1.29
N ASN A 108 11.44 -6.29 -2.40
CA ASN A 108 11.57 -5.75 -3.76
C ASN A 108 10.55 -4.63 -4.02
N TYR A 109 10.54 -3.66 -3.10
CA TYR A 109 9.83 -2.40 -3.27
C TYR A 109 10.30 -1.66 -4.52
N ASN A 110 11.55 -1.85 -4.92
CA ASN A 110 12.10 -1.27 -6.15
C ASN A 110 11.39 -1.82 -7.39
N ASP A 111 11.10 -3.12 -7.43
CA ASP A 111 10.35 -3.72 -8.53
C ASP A 111 8.91 -3.21 -8.55
N VAL A 112 8.25 -3.15 -7.39
CA VAL A 112 6.88 -2.60 -7.29
C VAL A 112 6.83 -1.15 -7.75
N ILE A 113 7.82 -0.32 -7.37
CA ILE A 113 7.93 1.07 -7.85
C ILE A 113 8.18 1.11 -9.36
N SER A 114 9.05 0.26 -9.89
CA SER A 114 9.30 0.16 -11.33
C SER A 114 8.01 -0.17 -12.10
N TYR A 115 7.22 -1.13 -11.63
CA TYR A 115 5.95 -1.48 -12.23
C TYR A 115 4.91 -0.35 -12.12
N LEU A 116 4.81 0.33 -10.97
CA LEU A 116 3.91 1.49 -10.81
C LEU A 116 4.30 2.67 -11.69
N ASN A 117 5.60 2.92 -11.87
CA ASN A 117 6.09 3.92 -12.83
C ASN A 117 5.70 3.55 -14.27
N GLY A 118 5.71 2.26 -14.61
CA GLY A 118 5.19 1.76 -15.88
C GLY A 118 3.71 2.11 -16.09
N PHE A 119 2.90 2.07 -15.03
CA PHE A 119 1.48 2.43 -15.10
C PHE A 119 1.20 3.94 -15.08
N ARG A 120 2.15 4.75 -14.60
CA ARG A 120 1.99 6.18 -14.37
C ARG A 120 1.53 6.95 -15.61
N GLN A 121 2.19 6.72 -16.75
CA GLN A 121 1.84 7.45 -17.97
C GLN A 121 0.37 7.27 -18.36
N MET A 122 -0.17 6.05 -18.26
CA MET A 122 -1.58 5.82 -18.58
C MET A 122 -2.52 6.51 -17.60
N VAL A 123 -2.21 6.48 -16.30
CA VAL A 123 -3.08 7.10 -15.29
C VAL A 123 -3.13 8.62 -15.50
N VAL A 124 -1.98 9.23 -15.81
CA VAL A 124 -1.90 10.63 -16.21
C VAL A 124 -2.69 10.87 -17.50
N ASP A 125 -2.45 10.10 -18.57
CA ASP A 125 -3.18 10.25 -19.83
C ASP A 125 -4.69 10.10 -19.68
N ASN A 126 -5.15 9.18 -18.83
CA ASN A 126 -6.57 8.95 -18.56
C ASN A 126 -7.17 10.12 -17.80
N TYR A 127 -6.46 10.65 -16.80
CA TYR A 127 -6.88 11.86 -16.09
C TYR A 127 -6.97 13.08 -17.03
N THR A 128 -5.94 13.31 -17.85
CA THR A 128 -5.91 14.44 -18.79
C THR A 128 -7.02 14.35 -19.83
N LYS A 129 -7.38 13.14 -20.28
CA LYS A 129 -8.50 12.94 -21.22
C LYS A 129 -9.86 13.09 -20.54
N GLU A 130 -10.00 12.61 -19.30
CA GLU A 130 -11.26 12.58 -18.58
C GLU A 130 -11.04 12.77 -17.06
N PRO A 131 -11.04 14.02 -16.55
CA PRO A 131 -10.74 14.31 -15.15
C PRO A 131 -11.95 14.04 -14.23
N THR A 132 -12.42 12.79 -14.25
CA THR A 132 -13.50 12.33 -13.37
C THR A 132 -12.98 12.14 -11.94
N ARG A 133 -13.88 12.25 -10.95
CA ARG A 133 -13.55 11.93 -9.55
C ARG A 133 -12.82 10.59 -9.39
N LYS A 134 -13.23 9.57 -10.15
CA LYS A 134 -12.61 8.23 -10.13
C LYS A 134 -11.17 8.24 -10.67
N ASN A 135 -10.90 9.00 -11.73
CA ASN A 135 -9.56 9.13 -12.31
C ASN A 135 -8.65 9.99 -11.42
N ASN A 136 -9.19 11.03 -10.79
CA ASN A 136 -8.48 11.87 -9.81
C ASN A 136 -8.05 11.04 -8.59
N GLU A 137 -8.98 10.23 -8.05
CA GLU A 137 -8.69 9.33 -6.92
C GLU A 137 -7.59 8.32 -7.27
N LEU A 138 -7.60 7.76 -8.48
CA LEU A 138 -6.55 6.84 -8.94
C LEU A 138 -5.20 7.54 -9.08
N LEU A 139 -5.17 8.69 -9.76
CA LEU A 139 -3.96 9.48 -9.96
C LEU A 139 -3.34 9.88 -8.62
N MET A 140 -4.15 10.37 -7.69
CA MET A 140 -3.71 10.67 -6.33
C MET A 140 -3.13 9.44 -5.62
N LYS A 141 -3.84 8.30 -5.63
CA LYS A 141 -3.35 7.07 -4.99
C LYS A 141 -2.01 6.61 -5.57
N LEU A 142 -1.88 6.64 -6.90
CA LEU A 142 -0.67 6.24 -7.60
C LEU A 142 0.52 7.14 -7.27
N GLU A 143 0.37 8.46 -7.40
CA GLU A 143 1.44 9.42 -7.16
C GLU A 143 1.89 9.43 -5.68
N ILE A 144 0.95 9.28 -4.73
CA ILE A 144 1.27 9.10 -3.30
C ILE A 144 2.09 7.82 -3.07
N ALA A 145 1.76 6.73 -3.78
CA ALA A 145 2.47 5.46 -3.67
C ALA A 145 3.87 5.51 -4.28
N LEU A 146 4.07 6.36 -5.30
CA LEU A 146 5.36 6.70 -5.89
C LEU A 146 6.17 7.70 -5.04
N GLY A 147 5.56 8.26 -3.97
CA GLY A 147 6.25 9.05 -2.96
C GLY A 147 6.05 10.56 -3.08
N LYS A 148 5.17 11.04 -3.96
CA LYS A 148 4.83 12.46 -4.03
C LYS A 148 3.92 12.91 -2.88
N SER A 149 4.04 14.18 -2.50
CA SER A 149 3.14 14.77 -1.51
C SER A 149 1.81 15.14 -2.15
N VAL A 150 0.72 15.15 -1.35
CA VAL A 150 -0.61 15.57 -1.83
C VAL A 150 -0.57 16.98 -2.41
N LYS A 151 0.24 17.88 -1.83
CA LYS A 151 0.36 19.26 -2.31
C LYS A 151 0.99 19.32 -3.70
N ASP A 152 2.07 18.58 -3.91
CA ASP A 152 2.76 18.56 -5.21
C ASP A 152 1.84 17.98 -6.30
N ILE A 153 1.08 16.93 -5.97
CA ILE A 153 0.13 16.32 -6.90
C ILE A 153 -0.98 17.30 -7.27
N LYS A 154 -1.59 17.96 -6.28
CA LYS A 154 -2.65 18.94 -6.54
C LYS A 154 -2.17 20.10 -7.39
N PHE A 155 -0.94 20.56 -7.14
CA PHE A 155 -0.31 21.62 -7.92
C PHE A 155 0.04 21.18 -9.35
N GLU A 156 0.66 20.01 -9.52
CA GLU A 156 1.10 19.49 -10.83
C GLU A 156 -0.07 19.15 -11.76
N TYR A 157 -1.19 18.70 -11.21
CA TYR A 157 -2.34 18.22 -11.99
C TYR A 157 -3.59 19.10 -11.88
N GLU A 158 -3.49 20.26 -11.21
CA GLU A 158 -4.60 21.21 -11.02
C GLU A 158 -5.85 20.53 -10.41
N ILE A 159 -5.63 19.68 -9.38
CA ILE A 159 -6.70 18.96 -8.69
C ILE A 159 -7.14 19.75 -7.45
N ASP A 160 -8.42 20.12 -7.39
CA ASP A 160 -9.03 20.82 -6.25
C ASP A 160 -9.12 20.00 -4.95
#